data_AF-A0A5M8Q9W9-F1
#
_entry.id   AF-A0A5M8Q9W9-F1
#
_cell.length_a   1.000
_cell.length_b   1.000
_cell.length_c   1.000
_cell.angle_alpha   90.00
_cell.angle_beta   90.00
_cell.angle_gamma   90.00
#
_symmetry.space_group_name_H-M   'P 1'
#
loop_
_entity.id
_entity.type
_entity.pdbx_description
1 polymer ?
#
loop_
_entity_poly.entity_id
_entity_poly.type
_entity_poly.pdbx_seq_one_letter_code
_entity_poly.pdbx_strand_id
1 'polypeptide(L)'
;MRVFDKDDRDYLSWMNANPAAFVVNTERRGNSRYYVIHRSGCPHIAITSGQTYGAFTERNYIKLCSHDPGEIEGWLQQERPNFISITKECKTCAPSTGDGALSNSQATVSFENIGIGERYDRNVLASLWGYQGRQAISRGVVAPANSKSIILFVTSEKQASLTQYNDYISADYLYWEGEEKGRSNNRILNAKQAGDTIHLFYREKHHTDFTYMGLLELESADVFTTPMSAVFRIIGSADTEILDPVLPLPSNVHATTRQSIVSSRVGQGIYRQNLVRLWQTCAVTGAGPLGILVASHIKPWRDCDNMQRLDPYNGLLLTPNLDSLFDNGYISFQGDGTIIISKSLSYQSCKLLNITLGMRLRRVYPQNLSYLEYHREEVFRK
;
A
#
# COMPACT_ATOMS: atom_id res chain seq x y z
N MET A 1 6.24 9.04 -35.46
CA MET A 1 6.17 10.48 -35.10
C MET A 1 5.45 11.31 -36.18
N ARG A 2 4.77 12.41 -35.81
CA ARG A 2 4.23 13.45 -36.71
C ARG A 2 4.66 14.86 -36.27
N VAL A 3 4.84 15.76 -37.23
CA VAL A 3 5.09 17.18 -37.00
C VAL A 3 3.92 17.99 -37.54
N PHE A 4 3.29 18.80 -36.69
CA PHE A 4 2.24 19.72 -37.09
C PHE A 4 2.78 21.15 -37.10
N ASP A 5 2.69 21.79 -38.26
CA ASP A 5 3.08 23.18 -38.49
C ASP A 5 1.99 23.86 -39.33
N LYS A 6 1.38 24.92 -38.79
CA LYS A 6 0.27 25.66 -39.40
C LYS A 6 -0.97 24.83 -39.76
N ASP A 7 -1.28 23.82 -38.95
CA ASP A 7 -2.48 23.00 -39.09
C ASP A 7 -3.04 22.59 -37.72
N ASP A 8 -3.76 23.53 -37.08
CA ASP A 8 -4.39 23.28 -35.79
C ASP A 8 -5.48 22.20 -35.89
N ARG A 9 -6.14 22.08 -37.04
CA ARG A 9 -7.25 21.14 -37.24
C ARG A 9 -6.75 19.70 -37.25
N ASP A 10 -5.74 19.39 -38.06
CA ASP A 10 -5.18 18.03 -38.11
C ASP A 10 -4.46 17.68 -36.80
N TYR A 11 -3.78 18.65 -36.17
CA TYR A 11 -3.19 18.49 -34.84
C TYR A 11 -4.22 18.08 -33.78
N LEU A 12 -5.34 18.82 -33.68
CA LEU A 12 -6.40 18.53 -32.70
C LEU A 12 -7.10 17.21 -32.99
N SER A 13 -7.36 16.90 -34.27
CA SER A 13 -7.92 15.61 -34.70
C SER A 13 -7.00 14.45 -34.28
N TRP A 14 -5.70 14.59 -34.54
CA TRP A 14 -4.70 13.61 -34.16
C TRP A 14 -4.62 13.44 -32.64
N MET A 15 -4.64 14.53 -31.86
CA MET A 15 -4.59 14.42 -30.40
C MET A 15 -5.80 13.65 -29.84
N ASN A 16 -7.00 13.94 -30.34
CA ASN A 16 -8.22 13.25 -29.94
C ASN A 16 -8.17 11.75 -30.27
N ALA A 17 -7.59 11.38 -31.41
CA ALA A 17 -7.41 9.98 -31.80
C ALA A 17 -6.29 9.26 -31.00
N ASN A 18 -5.40 10.01 -30.33
CA ASN A 18 -4.20 9.48 -29.67
C ASN A 18 -4.10 9.97 -28.20
N PRO A 19 -5.05 9.64 -27.30
CA PRO A 19 -5.13 10.22 -25.95
C PRO A 19 -3.94 9.88 -25.04
N ALA A 20 -3.23 8.77 -25.32
CA ALA A 20 -2.06 8.34 -24.55
C ALA A 20 -0.73 8.94 -25.04
N ALA A 21 -0.73 9.64 -26.19
CA ALA A 21 0.50 10.10 -26.82
C ALA A 21 1.16 11.30 -26.12
N PHE A 22 2.38 11.59 -26.56
CA PHE A 22 3.21 12.71 -26.14
C PHE A 22 3.22 13.81 -27.21
N VAL A 23 3.29 15.05 -26.74
CA VAL A 23 3.36 16.24 -27.58
C VAL A 23 4.47 17.14 -27.05
N VAL A 24 5.50 17.40 -27.84
CA VAL A 24 6.49 18.44 -27.55
C VAL A 24 6.06 19.73 -28.23
N ASN A 25 5.86 20.76 -27.43
CA ASN A 25 5.67 22.13 -27.87
C ASN A 25 7.04 22.82 -28.00
N THR A 26 7.35 23.33 -29.18
CA THR A 26 8.60 24.05 -29.47
C THR A 26 8.37 25.16 -30.47
N GLU A 27 9.31 26.10 -30.57
CA GLU A 27 9.29 27.14 -31.59
C GLU A 27 9.70 26.62 -32.98
N ARG A 28 9.08 27.16 -34.04
CA ARG A 28 9.33 26.79 -35.44
C ARG A 28 10.79 27.01 -35.84
N ARG A 29 11.40 28.12 -35.41
CA ARG A 29 12.81 28.43 -35.70
C ARG A 29 13.80 27.85 -34.68
N GLY A 30 13.33 27.14 -33.66
CA GLY A 30 14.17 26.36 -32.73
C GLY A 30 14.97 27.26 -31.78
N ASN A 31 14.42 27.54 -30.61
CA ASN A 31 15.16 28.10 -29.50
C ASN A 31 15.65 26.95 -28.61
N SER A 32 16.95 26.89 -28.31
CA SER A 32 17.57 25.82 -27.51
C SER A 32 16.98 25.68 -26.09
N ARG A 33 16.15 26.63 -25.65
CA ARG A 33 15.56 26.66 -24.29
C ARG A 33 14.07 26.30 -24.23
N TYR A 34 13.40 26.05 -25.35
CA TYR A 34 11.94 25.87 -25.35
C TYR A 34 11.46 24.59 -26.03
N TYR A 35 11.62 23.46 -25.33
CA TYR A 35 11.07 22.15 -25.66
C TYR A 35 10.25 21.67 -24.47
N VAL A 36 8.95 21.98 -24.47
CA VAL A 36 8.05 21.61 -23.38
C VAL A 36 7.25 20.38 -23.78
N ILE A 37 7.41 19.27 -23.07
CA ILE A 37 6.64 18.06 -23.33
C ILE A 37 5.30 18.08 -22.56
N HIS A 38 4.28 17.50 -23.18
CA HIS A 38 2.90 17.34 -22.71
C HIS A 38 2.35 15.94 -23.04
N ARG A 39 1.26 15.54 -22.38
CA ARG A 39 0.37 14.45 -22.83
C ARG A 39 -0.71 14.99 -23.76
N SER A 40 -1.17 14.18 -24.70
CA SER A 40 -2.20 14.51 -25.70
C SER A 40 -3.53 15.05 -25.13
N GLY A 41 -3.84 14.75 -23.85
CA GLY A 41 -5.02 15.30 -23.15
C GLY A 41 -4.76 16.56 -22.30
N CYS A 42 -3.60 17.21 -22.42
CA CYS A 42 -3.22 18.31 -21.54
C CYS A 42 -4.00 19.60 -21.86
N PRO A 43 -4.66 20.24 -20.87
CA PRO A 43 -5.48 21.44 -21.12
C PRO A 43 -4.67 22.64 -21.62
N HIS A 44 -3.35 22.68 -21.37
CA HIS A 44 -2.48 23.75 -21.90
C HIS A 44 -2.21 23.68 -23.40
N ILE A 45 -2.50 22.55 -24.05
CA ILE A 45 -2.23 22.33 -25.47
C ILE A 45 -3.45 21.82 -26.24
N ALA A 46 -4.62 21.82 -25.59
CA ALA A 46 -5.92 21.48 -26.14
C ALA A 46 -6.87 22.69 -26.03
N ILE A 47 -7.96 22.69 -26.80
CA ILE A 47 -8.96 23.76 -26.75
C ILE A 47 -9.70 23.71 -25.41
N THR A 48 -9.57 24.77 -24.62
CA THR A 48 -10.50 25.13 -23.54
C THR A 48 -11.36 26.32 -23.99
N SER A 49 -12.54 26.51 -23.37
CA SER A 49 -13.45 27.62 -23.69
C SER A 49 -12.71 28.97 -23.75
N GLY A 50 -12.86 29.70 -24.86
CA GLY A 50 -12.30 31.05 -25.04
C GLY A 50 -10.97 31.16 -25.79
N GLN A 51 -10.40 30.08 -26.35
CA GLN A 51 -9.17 30.18 -27.17
C GLN A 51 -9.42 30.54 -28.63
N THR A 52 -8.48 31.29 -29.23
CA THR A 52 -8.52 31.81 -30.61
C THR A 52 -7.97 30.78 -31.61
N TYR A 53 -8.54 30.76 -32.82
CA TYR A 53 -8.06 29.92 -33.94
C TYR A 53 -6.58 30.22 -34.24
N GLY A 54 -5.78 29.19 -34.51
CA GLY A 54 -4.34 29.31 -34.80
C GLY A 54 -3.43 29.41 -33.55
N ALA A 55 -3.95 29.14 -32.35
CA ALA A 55 -3.19 29.26 -31.11
C ALA A 55 -2.11 28.19 -30.91
N PHE A 56 -2.16 27.06 -31.63
CA PHE A 56 -1.32 25.90 -31.31
C PHE A 56 -0.12 25.70 -32.26
N THR A 57 -0.33 25.81 -33.57
CA THR A 57 0.68 25.50 -34.62
C THR A 57 0.86 26.62 -35.65
N GLU A 58 -0.06 27.59 -35.71
CA GLU A 58 -0.02 28.65 -36.75
C GLU A 58 0.85 29.86 -36.37
N ARG A 59 1.07 30.11 -35.08
CA ARG A 59 1.96 31.18 -34.57
C ARG A 59 3.44 30.81 -34.74
N ASN A 60 4.29 31.09 -33.74
CA ASN A 60 5.70 30.74 -33.76
C ASN A 60 5.98 29.30 -33.29
N TYR A 61 4.95 28.50 -33.01
CA TYR A 61 5.08 27.17 -32.43
C TYR A 61 4.81 26.07 -33.46
N ILE A 62 5.44 24.93 -33.25
CA ILE A 62 5.12 23.66 -33.91
C ILE A 62 4.85 22.60 -32.84
N LYS A 63 4.15 21.53 -33.21
CA LYS A 63 3.85 20.41 -32.32
C LYS A 63 4.46 19.13 -32.87
N LEU A 64 5.37 18.54 -32.10
CA LEU A 64 5.97 17.26 -32.40
C LEU A 64 5.23 16.20 -31.59
N CYS A 65 4.66 15.20 -32.27
CA CYS A 65 3.70 14.29 -31.68
C CYS A 65 4.12 12.83 -31.92
N SER A 66 4.16 12.03 -30.86
CA SER A 66 4.40 10.58 -30.97
C SER A 66 3.87 9.82 -29.76
N HIS A 67 3.65 8.52 -29.91
CA HIS A 67 3.39 7.61 -28.78
C HIS A 67 4.66 7.32 -27.97
N ASP A 68 5.83 7.53 -28.56
CA ASP A 68 7.14 7.35 -27.96
C ASP A 68 7.91 8.70 -27.96
N PRO A 69 8.27 9.27 -26.80
CA PRO A 69 9.03 10.52 -26.74
C PRO A 69 10.43 10.37 -27.35
N GLY A 70 11.01 9.16 -27.36
CA GLY A 70 12.31 8.90 -27.96
C GLY A 70 12.33 9.16 -29.47
N GLU A 71 11.23 8.90 -30.18
CA GLU A 71 11.11 9.27 -31.60
C GLU A 71 11.13 10.79 -31.80
N ILE A 72 10.57 11.55 -30.85
CA ILE A 72 10.57 13.02 -30.89
C ILE A 72 11.98 13.55 -30.63
N GLU A 73 12.67 13.00 -29.64
CA GLU A 73 14.05 13.37 -29.34
C GLU A 73 15.00 13.03 -30.49
N GLY A 74 14.86 11.84 -31.10
CA GLY A 74 15.66 11.45 -32.25
C GLY A 74 15.49 12.40 -33.45
N TRP A 75 14.25 12.79 -33.75
CA TRP A 75 14.00 13.80 -34.78
C TRP A 75 14.57 15.17 -34.42
N LEU A 76 14.46 15.59 -33.15
CA LEU A 76 15.03 16.86 -32.69
C LEU A 76 16.55 16.86 -32.77
N GLN A 77 17.23 15.78 -32.41
CA GLN A 77 18.68 15.64 -32.56
C GLN A 77 19.13 15.73 -34.02
N GLN A 78 18.33 15.19 -34.95
CA GLN A 78 18.62 15.25 -36.38
C GLN A 78 18.38 16.65 -36.98
N GLU A 79 17.23 17.27 -36.69
CA GLU A 79 16.77 18.48 -37.37
C GLU A 79 17.14 19.78 -36.63
N ARG A 80 17.58 19.70 -35.37
CA ARG A 80 17.94 20.85 -34.53
C ARG A 80 19.37 20.69 -33.99
N PRO A 81 20.39 21.28 -34.66
CA PRO A 81 21.79 21.14 -34.27
C PRO A 81 22.14 21.58 -32.83
N ASN A 82 21.31 22.44 -32.22
CA ASN A 82 21.50 22.95 -30.85
C ASN A 82 20.57 22.29 -29.83
N PHE A 83 19.83 21.25 -30.21
CA PHE A 83 19.00 20.50 -29.27
C PHE A 83 19.89 19.62 -28.40
N ILE A 84 19.73 19.77 -27.08
CA ILE A 84 20.46 18.98 -26.07
C ILE A 84 19.51 18.00 -25.40
N SER A 85 18.36 18.51 -24.94
CA SER A 85 17.31 17.72 -24.30
C SER A 85 15.98 18.46 -24.33
N ILE A 86 14.91 17.75 -24.02
CA ILE A 86 13.65 18.37 -23.64
C ILE A 86 13.89 19.28 -22.42
N THR A 87 13.45 20.54 -22.50
CA THR A 87 13.84 21.57 -21.51
C THR A 87 12.90 21.61 -20.32
N LYS A 88 11.66 21.14 -20.49
CA LYS A 88 10.66 21.17 -19.42
C LYS A 88 9.58 20.13 -19.60
N GLU A 89 9.23 19.45 -18.51
CA GLU A 89 7.96 18.72 -18.43
C GLU A 89 6.83 19.64 -17.97
N CYS A 90 5.69 19.57 -18.65
CA CYS A 90 4.49 20.28 -18.21
C CYS A 90 4.06 19.77 -16.83
N LYS A 91 4.07 20.61 -15.79
CA LYS A 91 3.68 20.20 -14.43
C LYS A 91 2.22 19.74 -14.30
N THR A 92 1.34 20.21 -15.19
CA THR A 92 -0.09 19.90 -15.14
C THR A 92 -0.38 18.48 -15.60
N CYS A 93 0.09 18.09 -16.79
CA CYS A 93 -0.08 16.71 -17.26
C CYS A 93 1.09 15.80 -16.86
N ALA A 94 2.19 16.37 -16.35
CA ALA A 94 3.42 15.73 -15.90
C ALA A 94 3.86 14.57 -16.80
N PRO A 95 3.96 14.77 -18.12
CA PRO A 95 4.19 13.68 -19.05
C PRO A 95 5.53 13.04 -18.69
N SER A 96 5.53 11.86 -18.05
CA SER A 96 6.78 11.20 -17.71
C SER A 96 7.48 10.91 -19.03
N THR A 97 8.44 11.73 -19.43
CA THR A 97 9.42 11.33 -20.44
C THR A 97 10.27 10.30 -19.77
N GLY A 98 10.28 9.09 -20.33
CA GLY A 98 11.16 8.06 -19.85
C GLY A 98 12.57 8.40 -20.28
N ASP A 99 13.23 9.39 -19.68
CA ASP A 99 14.64 9.68 -19.94
C ASP A 99 15.41 10.04 -18.67
N GLY A 100 15.74 8.97 -17.96
CA GLY A 100 17.09 8.78 -17.44
C GLY A 100 17.66 7.51 -18.11
N ALA A 101 17.75 7.49 -19.43
CA ALA A 101 18.20 6.34 -20.23
C ALA A 101 19.44 6.67 -21.08
N LEU A 102 20.51 7.14 -20.44
CA LEU A 102 21.90 6.90 -20.85
C LEU A 102 22.69 6.82 -19.53
N SER A 103 23.04 5.70 -18.91
CA SER A 103 23.07 4.28 -19.28
C SER A 103 22.36 3.45 -18.19
N ASN A 104 21.33 2.67 -18.53
CA ASN A 104 20.82 1.63 -17.63
C ASN A 104 20.35 0.39 -18.39
N SER A 105 21.11 -0.01 -19.41
CA SER A 105 20.92 -1.29 -20.12
C SER A 105 21.20 -2.54 -19.26
N GLN A 106 21.33 -2.39 -17.93
CA GLN A 106 21.59 -3.50 -16.99
C GLN A 106 20.89 -3.38 -15.62
N ALA A 107 20.05 -2.36 -15.39
CA ALA A 107 19.33 -2.26 -14.11
C ALA A 107 18.21 -3.31 -14.05
N THR A 108 18.54 -4.46 -13.49
CA THR A 108 17.64 -5.60 -13.35
C THR A 108 17.17 -5.60 -11.91
N VAL A 109 15.94 -5.15 -11.67
CA VAL A 109 15.35 -5.23 -10.34
C VAL A 109 15.23 -6.71 -9.97
N SER A 110 16.07 -7.13 -9.02
CA SER A 110 16.11 -8.49 -8.47
C SER A 110 15.85 -8.45 -6.98
N PHE A 111 15.17 -9.48 -6.48
CA PHE A 111 14.86 -9.66 -5.06
C PHE A 111 15.65 -10.83 -4.45
N GLU A 112 16.59 -11.42 -5.19
CA GLU A 112 17.40 -12.56 -4.72
C GLU A 112 18.20 -12.23 -3.44
N ASN A 113 18.66 -10.99 -3.31
CA ASN A 113 19.41 -10.49 -2.15
C ASN A 113 18.57 -9.58 -1.25
N ILE A 114 17.25 -9.71 -1.29
CA ILE A 114 16.34 -8.92 -0.45
C ILE A 114 15.56 -9.87 0.47
N GLY A 115 15.96 -9.90 1.74
CA GLY A 115 15.34 -10.73 2.78
C GLY A 115 14.02 -10.14 3.26
N ILE A 116 13.01 -11.00 3.42
CA ILE A 116 11.74 -10.61 4.06
C ILE A 116 12.03 -10.28 5.53
N GLY A 117 11.51 -9.14 6.00
CA GLY A 117 11.73 -8.63 7.35
C GLY A 117 13.00 -7.78 7.50
N GLU A 118 13.88 -7.73 6.50
CA GLU A 118 15.09 -6.91 6.53
C GLU A 118 14.80 -5.44 6.20
N ARG A 119 15.68 -4.56 6.70
CA ARG A 119 15.55 -3.10 6.56
C ARG A 119 16.50 -2.56 5.49
N TYR A 120 15.99 -1.66 4.67
CA TYR A 120 16.73 -1.04 3.59
C TYR A 120 16.41 0.46 3.47
N ASP A 121 17.45 1.26 3.33
CA ASP A 121 17.32 2.63 2.82
C ASP A 121 17.24 2.63 1.28
N ARG A 122 16.62 3.66 0.71
CA ARG A 122 16.45 3.78 -0.75
C ARG A 122 17.77 3.94 -1.51
N ASN A 123 18.84 4.47 -0.90
CA ASN A 123 20.14 4.50 -1.56
C ASN A 123 20.75 3.09 -1.70
N VAL A 124 20.53 2.23 -0.69
CA VAL A 124 20.95 0.83 -0.73
C VAL A 124 20.18 0.08 -1.80
N LEU A 125 18.85 0.21 -1.84
CA LEU A 125 18.00 -0.41 -2.87
C LEU A 125 18.34 0.10 -4.27
N ALA A 126 18.59 1.41 -4.43
CA ALA A 126 19.03 1.97 -5.70
C ALA A 126 20.34 1.33 -6.17
N SER A 127 21.31 1.18 -5.28
CA SER A 127 22.60 0.55 -5.60
C SER A 127 22.44 -0.94 -5.96
N LEU A 128 21.65 -1.69 -5.18
CA LEU A 128 21.38 -3.11 -5.42
C LEU A 128 20.70 -3.37 -6.77
N TRP A 129 19.82 -2.48 -7.19
CA TRP A 129 19.09 -2.58 -8.46
C TRP A 129 19.78 -1.86 -9.63
N GLY A 130 20.99 -1.34 -9.44
CA GLY A 130 21.75 -0.68 -10.49
C GLY A 130 21.17 0.69 -10.92
N TYR A 131 20.43 1.36 -10.05
CA TYR A 131 20.02 2.75 -10.27
C TYR A 131 21.14 3.72 -9.89
N GLN A 132 21.30 4.78 -10.69
CA GLN A 132 22.27 5.87 -10.45
C GLN A 132 22.01 6.64 -9.14
N GLY A 133 20.82 6.53 -8.56
CA GLY A 133 20.50 7.13 -7.26
C GLY A 133 19.05 6.92 -6.84
N ARG A 134 18.74 7.23 -5.57
CA ARG A 134 17.41 7.04 -4.96
C ARG A 134 16.28 7.82 -5.64
N GLN A 135 16.62 8.82 -6.47
CA GLN A 135 15.67 9.61 -7.25
C GLN A 135 14.85 8.73 -8.20
N ALA A 136 15.43 7.63 -8.71
CA ALA A 136 14.74 6.68 -9.57
C ALA A 136 13.62 5.90 -8.86
N ILE A 137 13.70 5.78 -7.54
CA ILE A 137 12.73 5.06 -6.68
C ILE A 137 12.10 5.98 -5.63
N SER A 138 12.01 7.28 -5.92
CA SER A 138 11.54 8.27 -4.95
C SER A 138 10.02 8.27 -4.76
N ARG A 139 9.26 7.64 -5.67
CA ARG A 139 7.79 7.59 -5.66
C ARG A 139 7.26 6.53 -4.69
N GLY A 140 5.96 6.59 -4.40
CA GLY A 140 5.27 5.57 -3.61
C GLY A 140 5.10 4.28 -4.41
N VAL A 141 4.78 4.41 -5.70
CA VAL A 141 4.76 3.28 -6.65
C VAL A 141 5.92 3.39 -7.63
N VAL A 142 6.73 2.32 -7.71
CA VAL A 142 7.81 2.18 -8.69
C VAL A 142 7.52 0.96 -9.55
N ALA A 143 7.34 1.18 -10.85
CA ALA A 143 6.99 0.13 -11.79
C ALA A 143 7.94 0.21 -13.00
N PRO A 144 9.15 -0.39 -12.92
CA PRO A 144 10.14 -0.32 -14.00
C PRO A 144 9.56 -0.91 -15.29
N ALA A 145 9.85 -0.28 -16.43
CA ALA A 145 9.28 -0.67 -17.72
C ALA A 145 9.76 -2.07 -18.19
N ASN A 146 11.00 -2.44 -17.85
CA ASN A 146 11.64 -3.69 -18.27
C ASN A 146 11.60 -4.79 -17.19
N SER A 147 10.70 -4.67 -16.22
CA SER A 147 10.54 -5.67 -15.16
C SER A 147 9.07 -6.06 -15.02
N LYS A 148 8.83 -7.32 -14.68
CA LYS A 148 7.53 -7.86 -14.25
C LYS A 148 7.27 -7.61 -12.76
N SER A 149 7.95 -6.63 -12.16
CA SER A 149 7.78 -6.28 -10.76
C SER A 149 7.25 -4.86 -10.60
N ILE A 150 6.30 -4.71 -9.68
CA ILE A 150 5.75 -3.46 -9.20
C ILE A 150 6.19 -3.35 -7.74
N ILE A 151 6.79 -2.23 -7.35
CA ILE A 151 7.30 -2.01 -6.00
C ILE A 151 6.46 -0.93 -5.33
N LEU A 152 5.86 -1.27 -4.20
CA LEU A 152 5.12 -0.35 -3.33
C LEU A 152 5.98 0.06 -2.14
N PHE A 153 6.29 1.34 -2.04
CA PHE A 153 6.89 1.97 -0.87
C PHE A 153 5.83 2.68 -0.05
N VAL A 154 5.45 2.08 1.07
CA VAL A 154 4.37 2.55 1.93
C VAL A 154 4.93 3.13 3.23
N THR A 155 4.45 4.31 3.62
CA THR A 155 4.79 4.97 4.89
C THR A 155 3.51 5.27 5.64
N SER A 156 3.35 4.75 6.85
CA SER A 156 2.09 4.88 7.61
C SER A 156 1.92 6.27 8.24
N GLU A 157 2.90 6.72 9.04
CA GLU A 157 2.93 8.05 9.64
C GLU A 157 3.75 9.01 8.75
N LYS A 158 3.05 9.86 8.01
CA LYS A 158 3.64 10.89 7.14
C LYS A 158 3.82 12.21 7.89
N GLN A 159 4.80 13.03 7.48
CA GLN A 159 4.94 14.40 7.98
C GLN A 159 3.66 15.19 7.72
N ALA A 160 3.29 16.11 8.64
CA ALA A 160 2.06 16.89 8.58
C ALA A 160 1.86 17.71 7.29
N SER A 161 2.92 17.92 6.51
CA SER A 161 2.94 18.63 5.23
C SER A 161 2.74 17.76 3.98
N LEU A 162 2.55 16.44 4.11
CA LEU A 162 2.33 15.50 3.00
C LEU A 162 0.86 15.05 2.94
N THR A 163 0.39 14.68 1.75
CA THR A 163 -0.95 14.10 1.56
C THR A 163 -1.11 12.87 2.46
N GLN A 164 -2.08 12.93 3.38
CA GLN A 164 -2.34 11.86 4.35
C GLN A 164 -3.21 10.78 3.71
N TYR A 165 -2.56 9.91 2.94
CA TYR A 165 -3.18 8.65 2.52
C TYR A 165 -3.28 7.70 3.73
N ASN A 166 -4.42 7.04 3.91
CA ASN A 166 -4.67 6.12 5.01
C ASN A 166 -4.06 4.73 4.75
N ASP A 167 -2.73 4.67 4.72
CA ASP A 167 -1.98 3.45 4.43
C ASP A 167 -1.61 2.70 5.74
N TYR A 168 -2.06 1.47 5.90
CA TYR A 168 -1.71 0.64 7.06
C TYR A 168 -1.73 -0.85 6.73
N ILE A 169 -1.00 -1.64 7.52
CA ILE A 169 -1.02 -3.10 7.46
C ILE A 169 -1.85 -3.62 8.62
N SER A 170 -2.67 -4.64 8.36
CA SER A 170 -3.39 -5.41 9.37
C SER A 170 -3.66 -6.83 8.93
N ALA A 171 -3.53 -7.78 9.86
CA ALA A 171 -3.26 -9.17 9.52
C ALA A 171 -2.29 -9.25 8.31
N ASP A 172 -2.66 -10.01 7.31
CA ASP A 172 -1.96 -10.10 6.05
C ASP A 172 -2.16 -8.98 5.08
N TYR A 173 -2.99 -8.03 5.43
CA TYR A 173 -3.56 -7.15 4.46
C TYR A 173 -2.88 -5.79 4.55
N LEU A 174 -2.32 -5.36 3.43
CA LEU A 174 -2.03 -3.96 3.21
C LEU A 174 -3.33 -3.29 2.75
N TYR A 175 -3.80 -2.33 3.53
CA TYR A 175 -4.81 -1.38 3.14
C TYR A 175 -4.09 -0.15 2.59
N TRP A 176 -4.33 0.15 1.33
CA TRP A 176 -3.56 1.12 0.58
C TRP A 176 -4.47 2.06 -0.17
N GLU A 177 -4.17 3.34 -0.08
CA GLU A 177 -4.79 4.37 -0.90
C GLU A 177 -3.86 4.74 -2.05
N GLY A 178 -4.43 4.75 -3.25
CA GLY A 178 -3.71 4.96 -4.50
C GLY A 178 -3.22 6.38 -4.69
N GLU A 179 -2.37 6.57 -5.70
CA GLU A 179 -1.93 7.92 -6.06
C GLU A 179 -3.08 8.69 -6.72
N GLU A 180 -3.38 9.92 -6.26
CA GLU A 180 -4.46 10.81 -6.78
C GLU A 180 -4.43 11.03 -8.30
N LYS A 181 -3.29 10.78 -8.96
CA LYS A 181 -3.09 10.96 -10.41
C LYS A 181 -3.00 9.66 -11.21
N GLY A 182 -3.32 8.51 -10.60
CA GLY A 182 -3.79 7.29 -11.30
C GLY A 182 -2.84 6.54 -12.23
N ARG A 183 -1.58 6.96 -12.42
CA ARG A 183 -0.70 6.42 -13.48
C ARG A 183 -0.38 4.94 -13.36
N SER A 184 -0.15 4.46 -12.15
CA SER A 184 0.23 3.06 -11.88
C SER A 184 -0.92 2.21 -11.37
N ASN A 185 -2.07 2.83 -11.10
CA ASN A 185 -3.27 2.17 -10.58
C ASN A 185 -3.74 1.07 -11.54
N ASN A 186 -3.79 1.36 -12.85
CA ASN A 186 -4.15 0.35 -13.85
C ASN A 186 -3.18 -0.83 -13.89
N ARG A 187 -1.87 -0.60 -13.69
CA ARG A 187 -0.88 -1.69 -13.70
C ARG A 187 -1.03 -2.57 -12.46
N ILE A 188 -1.31 -1.96 -11.31
CA ILE A 188 -1.61 -2.66 -10.05
C ILE A 188 -2.88 -3.50 -10.18
N LEU A 189 -3.97 -2.90 -10.69
CA LEU A 189 -5.26 -3.59 -10.86
C LEU A 189 -5.18 -4.77 -11.83
N ASN A 190 -4.36 -4.65 -12.88
CA ASN A 190 -4.19 -5.69 -13.90
C ASN A 190 -2.94 -6.56 -13.68
N ALA A 191 -2.25 -6.43 -12.53
CA ALA A 191 -0.95 -7.07 -12.32
C ALA A 191 -1.01 -8.59 -12.54
N LYS A 192 -2.03 -9.24 -11.95
CA LYS A 192 -2.25 -10.69 -12.09
C LYS A 192 -2.43 -11.13 -13.54
N GLN A 193 -3.18 -10.36 -14.34
CA GLN A 193 -3.42 -10.68 -15.75
C GLN A 193 -2.18 -10.42 -16.62
N ALA A 194 -1.39 -9.42 -16.28
CA ALA A 194 -0.15 -9.06 -16.97
C ALA A 194 1.06 -9.95 -16.58
N GLY A 195 0.89 -10.83 -15.58
CA GLY A 195 1.96 -11.62 -14.99
C GLY A 195 2.96 -10.77 -14.19
N ASP A 196 2.54 -9.59 -13.73
CA ASP A 196 3.33 -8.74 -12.84
C ASP A 196 3.21 -9.25 -11.38
N THR A 197 4.31 -9.14 -10.66
CA THR A 197 4.43 -9.36 -9.21
C THR A 197 4.42 -8.01 -8.50
N ILE A 198 3.79 -7.93 -7.34
CA ILE A 198 3.76 -6.70 -6.52
C ILE A 198 4.58 -6.96 -5.26
N HIS A 199 5.48 -6.05 -4.90
CA HIS A 199 6.42 -6.17 -3.78
C HIS A 199 6.22 -5.02 -2.80
N LEU A 200 6.18 -5.32 -1.50
CA LEU A 200 5.93 -4.33 -0.45
C LEU A 200 7.19 -3.98 0.34
N PHE A 201 7.51 -2.69 0.39
CA PHE A 201 8.42 -2.07 1.33
C PHE A 201 7.63 -1.13 2.25
N TYR A 202 7.59 -1.43 3.55
CA TYR A 202 6.77 -0.71 4.51
C TYR A 202 7.62 -0.06 5.61
N ARG A 203 7.19 1.10 6.09
CA ARG A 203 7.73 1.72 7.30
C ARG A 203 6.65 2.46 8.09
N GLU A 204 6.80 2.49 9.40
CA GLU A 204 5.89 3.26 10.27
C GLU A 204 6.13 4.76 10.11
N LYS A 205 7.39 5.25 10.16
CA LYS A 205 7.68 6.69 10.25
C LYS A 205 8.46 7.22 9.05
N HIS A 206 8.08 8.40 8.57
CA HIS A 206 8.84 9.10 7.53
C HIS A 206 10.31 9.30 7.94
N HIS A 207 11.26 9.05 7.03
CA HIS A 207 12.72 9.02 7.23
C HIS A 207 13.31 7.84 8.01
N THR A 208 12.54 6.79 8.27
CA THR A 208 13.11 5.50 8.68
C THR A 208 13.33 4.57 7.48
N ASP A 209 14.17 3.56 7.68
CA ASP A 209 14.40 2.50 6.70
C ASP A 209 13.11 1.73 6.40
N PHE A 210 12.98 1.25 5.17
CA PHE A 210 11.85 0.41 4.79
C PHE A 210 12.14 -1.05 5.14
N THR A 211 11.16 -1.72 5.71
CA THR A 211 11.17 -3.18 5.89
C THR A 211 10.57 -3.84 4.66
N TYR A 212 11.26 -4.80 4.06
CA TYR A 212 10.68 -5.58 2.95
C TYR A 212 9.69 -6.62 3.51
N MET A 213 8.41 -6.49 3.15
CA MET A 213 7.32 -7.33 3.70
C MET A 213 7.02 -8.55 2.83
N GLY A 214 7.53 -8.61 1.60
CA GLY A 214 7.29 -9.69 0.66
C GLY A 214 6.36 -9.31 -0.50
N LEU A 215 5.78 -10.33 -1.13
CA LEU A 215 4.90 -10.19 -2.28
C LEU A 215 3.50 -9.75 -1.86
N LEU A 216 2.75 -9.17 -2.79
CA LEU A 216 1.36 -8.75 -2.61
C LEU A 216 0.48 -9.38 -3.70
N GLU A 217 -0.69 -9.85 -3.29
CA GLU A 217 -1.80 -10.20 -4.17
C GLU A 217 -2.95 -9.22 -3.95
N LEU A 218 -3.52 -8.69 -5.03
CA LEU A 218 -4.69 -7.84 -4.94
C LEU A 218 -5.92 -8.67 -4.54
N GLU A 219 -6.52 -8.34 -3.39
CA GLU A 219 -7.72 -9.00 -2.86
C GLU A 219 -8.98 -8.27 -3.35
N SER A 220 -9.00 -6.94 -3.20
CA SER A 220 -10.08 -6.09 -3.64
C SER A 220 -9.59 -4.67 -3.93
N ALA A 221 -10.33 -3.95 -4.75
CA ALA A 221 -10.10 -2.53 -5.00
C ALA A 221 -11.44 -1.81 -5.18
N ASP A 222 -11.54 -0.62 -4.59
CA ASP A 222 -12.62 0.32 -4.85
C ASP A 222 -12.10 1.47 -5.71
N VAL A 223 -12.36 1.36 -7.01
CA VAL A 223 -11.95 2.34 -8.02
C VAL A 223 -12.82 3.60 -8.04
N PHE A 224 -13.91 3.65 -7.27
CA PHE A 224 -14.81 4.79 -7.19
C PHE A 224 -14.44 5.78 -6.08
N THR A 225 -13.53 5.39 -5.18
CA THR A 225 -12.93 6.29 -4.18
C THR A 225 -11.86 7.20 -4.80
N THR A 226 -11.65 8.39 -4.24
CA THR A 226 -10.60 9.33 -4.69
C THR A 226 -9.76 9.77 -3.49
N PRO A 227 -8.52 9.28 -3.35
CA PRO A 227 -7.86 8.28 -4.23
C PRO A 227 -8.52 6.90 -4.15
N MET A 228 -8.26 6.04 -5.14
CA MET A 228 -8.77 4.67 -5.12
C MET A 228 -8.22 3.91 -3.91
N SER A 229 -9.01 3.04 -3.30
CA SER A 229 -8.52 2.18 -2.23
C SER A 229 -8.33 0.76 -2.75
N ALA A 230 -7.30 0.07 -2.27
CA ALA A 230 -7.05 -1.32 -2.57
C ALA A 230 -6.60 -2.08 -1.32
N VAL A 231 -7.03 -3.33 -1.23
CA VAL A 231 -6.64 -4.26 -0.19
C VAL A 231 -5.78 -5.33 -0.86
N PHE A 232 -4.56 -5.49 -0.37
CA PHE A 232 -3.63 -6.51 -0.84
C PHE A 232 -3.34 -7.51 0.25
N ARG A 233 -3.33 -8.80 -0.07
CA ARG A 233 -2.83 -9.87 0.77
C ARG A 233 -1.31 -10.01 0.61
N ILE A 234 -0.56 -10.07 1.72
CA ILE A 234 0.89 -10.27 1.73
C ILE A 234 1.22 -11.76 1.61
N ILE A 235 2.09 -12.12 0.68
CA ILE A 235 2.45 -13.48 0.30
C ILE A 235 3.89 -13.81 0.75
N GLY A 236 4.03 -14.84 1.59
CA GLY A 236 5.30 -15.58 1.77
C GLY A 236 6.24 -15.24 2.93
N SER A 237 5.76 -14.82 4.11
CA SER A 237 6.62 -14.30 5.20
C SER A 237 7.01 -15.31 6.32
N ALA A 238 8.00 -16.18 6.13
CA ALA A 238 8.65 -16.96 7.22
C ALA A 238 10.12 -16.51 7.34
N ASP A 239 10.85 -16.44 8.46
CA ASP A 239 10.66 -16.58 9.91
C ASP A 239 11.81 -15.76 10.57
N THR A 240 11.58 -15.11 11.72
CA THR A 240 12.65 -14.90 12.70
C THR A 240 12.05 -15.03 14.10
N GLU A 241 12.32 -16.19 14.69
CA GLU A 241 12.15 -16.66 16.08
C GLU A 241 11.45 -15.74 17.10
N ILE A 242 10.28 -16.15 17.61
CA ILE A 242 10.02 -16.46 19.04
C ILE A 242 8.93 -17.56 19.12
N LEU A 243 9.22 -18.59 19.90
CA LEU A 243 8.49 -19.84 20.12
C LEU A 243 7.06 -19.65 20.70
N ASP A 244 6.08 -20.36 20.13
CA ASP A 244 4.90 -20.85 20.86
C ASP A 244 4.66 -22.34 20.50
N PRO A 245 4.43 -23.25 21.46
CA PRO A 245 4.45 -24.68 21.23
C PRO A 245 3.04 -25.24 20.99
N VAL A 246 2.63 -25.44 19.74
CA VAL A 246 1.47 -26.29 19.44
C VAL A 246 1.73 -27.17 18.21
N LEU A 247 1.85 -28.48 18.50
CA LEU A 247 1.70 -29.69 17.68
C LEU A 247 2.47 -29.81 16.35
N PRO A 248 3.24 -30.89 16.14
CA PRO A 248 3.90 -31.15 14.86
C PRO A 248 2.86 -31.34 13.76
N LEU A 249 2.98 -30.57 12.67
CA LEU A 249 2.15 -30.74 11.48
C LEU A 249 2.38 -32.15 10.90
N PRO A 250 1.32 -32.87 10.50
CA PRO A 250 1.47 -34.15 9.82
C PRO A 250 2.27 -33.94 8.53
N SER A 251 3.16 -34.88 8.23
CA SER A 251 4.26 -34.78 7.26
C SER A 251 3.86 -34.64 5.79
N ASN A 252 2.62 -34.23 5.48
CA ASN A 252 2.08 -34.28 4.12
C ASN A 252 1.12 -33.12 3.79
N VAL A 253 1.52 -31.89 4.09
CA VAL A 253 0.76 -30.69 3.73
C VAL A 253 1.42 -29.97 2.54
N HIS A 254 0.64 -29.75 1.48
CA HIS A 254 1.06 -29.07 0.24
C HIS A 254 1.45 -27.59 0.48
N ALA A 255 2.32 -27.07 -0.40
CA ALA A 255 2.98 -25.76 -0.28
C ALA A 255 2.02 -24.56 -0.09
N THR A 256 0.81 -24.63 -0.64
CA THR A 256 -0.24 -23.61 -0.55
C THR A 256 -0.85 -23.47 0.85
N THR A 257 -0.94 -24.56 1.61
CA THR A 257 -1.49 -24.52 2.98
C THR A 257 -0.48 -23.99 3.99
N ARG A 258 0.83 -24.19 3.76
CA ARG A 258 1.89 -23.53 4.57
C ARG A 258 1.85 -22.00 4.43
N GLN A 259 1.62 -21.50 3.22
CA GLN A 259 1.54 -20.06 2.93
C GLN A 259 0.36 -19.37 3.64
N SER A 260 -0.80 -20.05 3.73
CA SER A 260 -1.99 -19.52 4.41
C SER A 260 -1.83 -19.39 5.94
N ILE A 261 -0.98 -20.21 6.57
CA ILE A 261 -0.78 -20.23 8.03
C ILE A 261 0.21 -19.13 8.48
N VAL A 262 1.18 -18.84 7.62
CA VAL A 262 2.25 -17.87 7.84
C VAL A 262 1.75 -16.44 7.74
N SER A 263 0.86 -16.23 6.78
CA SER A 263 0.19 -14.99 6.52
C SER A 263 -0.49 -14.43 7.81
N SER A 264 -1.41 -15.17 8.45
CA SER A 264 -2.30 -14.60 9.49
C SER A 264 -1.58 -13.92 10.68
N ARG A 265 -0.27 -14.15 10.82
CA ARG A 265 0.63 -13.70 11.87
C ARG A 265 1.12 -12.24 11.72
N VAL A 266 1.27 -11.69 10.50
CA VAL A 266 1.96 -10.39 10.30
C VAL A 266 1.20 -9.22 10.90
N GLY A 267 -0.11 -9.14 10.69
CA GLY A 267 -0.90 -8.05 11.26
C GLY A 267 -1.88 -8.49 12.34
N GLN A 268 -1.87 -9.77 12.70
CA GLN A 268 -1.93 -10.10 14.13
C GLN A 268 -0.81 -9.34 14.87
N GLY A 269 0.38 -9.19 14.26
CA GLY A 269 1.49 -8.40 14.81
C GLY A 269 1.16 -6.93 15.08
N ILE A 270 0.59 -6.18 14.14
CA ILE A 270 0.27 -4.74 14.33
C ILE A 270 -0.90 -4.53 15.29
N TYR A 271 -1.99 -5.28 15.13
CA TYR A 271 -3.11 -5.25 16.06
C TYR A 271 -2.65 -5.60 17.49
N ARG A 272 -1.84 -6.66 17.63
CA ARG A 272 -1.22 -7.04 18.89
C ARG A 272 -0.32 -5.95 19.45
N GLN A 273 0.53 -5.30 18.64
CA GLN A 273 1.39 -4.21 19.11
C GLN A 273 0.58 -3.05 19.67
N ASN A 274 -0.54 -2.69 19.02
CA ASN A 274 -1.44 -1.66 19.52
C ASN A 274 -2.13 -2.09 20.83
N LEU A 275 -2.56 -3.35 20.95
CA LEU A 275 -3.09 -3.89 22.21
C LEU A 275 -2.03 -3.92 23.32
N VAL A 276 -0.79 -4.26 23.01
CA VAL A 276 0.34 -4.21 23.96
C VAL A 276 0.60 -2.78 24.41
N ARG A 277 0.57 -1.78 23.52
CA ARG A 277 0.68 -0.37 23.88
C ARG A 277 -0.48 0.10 24.77
N LEU A 278 -1.70 -0.35 24.48
CA LEU A 278 -2.92 0.03 25.21
C LEU A 278 -2.97 -0.58 26.61
N TRP A 279 -2.74 -1.89 26.72
CA TRP A 279 -2.94 -2.67 27.95
C TRP A 279 -1.67 -2.89 28.77
N GLN A 280 -0.50 -2.92 28.12
CA GLN A 280 0.85 -3.17 28.68
C GLN A 280 1.06 -4.55 29.33
N THR A 281 0.01 -5.14 29.89
CA THR A 281 -0.04 -6.40 30.64
C THR A 281 -1.46 -6.96 30.51
N CYS A 282 -1.72 -8.18 30.97
CA CYS A 282 -3.05 -8.79 30.84
C CYS A 282 -4.17 -7.86 31.36
N ALA A 283 -5.22 -7.67 30.56
CA ALA A 283 -6.36 -6.80 30.84
C ALA A 283 -7.11 -7.19 32.13
N VAL A 284 -7.04 -8.46 32.54
CA VAL A 284 -7.71 -8.98 33.74
C VAL A 284 -6.72 -9.21 34.88
N THR A 285 -5.70 -10.03 34.66
CA THR A 285 -4.81 -10.50 35.75
C THR A 285 -3.61 -9.59 35.99
N GLY A 286 -3.28 -8.69 35.05
CA GLY A 286 -2.05 -7.91 35.11
C GLY A 286 -0.77 -8.69 34.82
N ALA A 287 -0.86 -9.96 34.39
CA ALA A 287 0.30 -10.74 33.99
C ALA A 287 1.14 -10.01 32.92
N GLY A 288 2.45 -9.90 33.18
CA GLY A 288 3.40 -9.14 32.35
C GLY A 288 4.22 -9.88 31.29
N PRO A 289 4.34 -11.23 31.27
CA PRO A 289 5.04 -11.93 30.18
C PRO A 289 4.30 -11.77 28.85
N LEU A 290 4.59 -10.67 28.13
CA LEU A 290 3.90 -10.29 26.90
C LEU A 290 3.91 -11.40 25.85
N GLY A 291 4.98 -12.20 25.78
CA GLY A 291 5.09 -13.33 24.85
C GLY A 291 3.98 -14.37 25.02
N ILE A 292 3.42 -14.53 26.22
CA ILE A 292 2.39 -15.54 26.54
C ILE A 292 0.96 -14.99 26.34
N LEU A 293 0.81 -13.66 26.35
CA LEU A 293 -0.52 -13.06 26.27
C LEU A 293 -1.08 -13.18 24.84
N VAL A 294 -2.40 -13.28 24.72
CA VAL A 294 -3.11 -13.35 23.45
C VAL A 294 -3.82 -12.03 23.18
N ALA A 295 -3.78 -11.57 21.93
CA ALA A 295 -4.50 -10.39 21.46
C ALA A 295 -5.89 -10.83 21.00
N SER A 296 -6.88 -10.75 21.90
CA SER A 296 -8.22 -11.27 21.71
C SER A 296 -9.19 -10.19 21.25
N HIS A 297 -9.93 -10.42 20.17
CA HIS A 297 -10.97 -9.49 19.70
C HIS A 297 -12.22 -9.56 20.59
N ILE A 298 -12.81 -8.41 20.91
CA ILE A 298 -14.06 -8.36 21.67
C ILE A 298 -15.25 -8.70 20.78
N LYS A 299 -15.45 -7.94 19.70
CA LYS A 299 -16.33 -8.33 18.61
C LYS A 299 -15.53 -9.26 17.69
N PRO A 300 -15.96 -10.51 17.46
CA PRO A 300 -15.20 -11.47 16.69
C PRO A 300 -14.83 -10.93 15.32
N TRP A 301 -13.64 -11.31 14.84
CA TRP A 301 -13.14 -10.87 13.56
C TRP A 301 -14.21 -11.11 12.48
N ARG A 302 -14.71 -12.33 12.29
CA ARG A 302 -15.74 -12.63 11.26
C ARG A 302 -16.94 -11.66 11.15
N ASP A 303 -17.31 -10.98 12.25
CA ASP A 303 -18.46 -10.07 12.35
C ASP A 303 -18.09 -8.57 12.27
N CYS A 304 -16.80 -8.24 12.22
CA CYS A 304 -16.27 -6.86 12.18
C CYS A 304 -16.19 -6.27 10.77
N ASP A 305 -16.46 -4.97 10.64
CA ASP A 305 -16.01 -4.17 9.49
C ASP A 305 -14.49 -3.90 9.54
N ASN A 306 -13.94 -3.31 8.48
CA ASN A 306 -12.50 -3.08 8.37
C ASN A 306 -11.94 -2.15 9.46
N MET A 307 -12.68 -1.16 9.95
CA MET A 307 -12.21 -0.28 11.02
C MET A 307 -12.21 -0.99 12.37
N GLN A 308 -13.27 -1.77 12.63
CA GLN A 308 -13.44 -2.53 13.88
C GLN A 308 -12.38 -3.62 14.07
N ARG A 309 -11.84 -4.20 12.98
CA ARG A 309 -10.77 -5.22 13.04
C ARG A 309 -9.46 -4.70 13.63
N LEU A 310 -9.24 -3.39 13.52
CA LEU A 310 -7.98 -2.69 13.81
C LEU A 310 -8.04 -1.87 15.07
N ASP A 311 -9.27 -1.55 15.48
CA ASP A 311 -9.52 -0.74 16.64
C ASP A 311 -8.94 -1.44 17.87
N PRO A 312 -7.92 -0.86 18.53
CA PRO A 312 -7.35 -1.46 19.74
C PRO A 312 -8.38 -1.50 20.88
N TYR A 313 -9.45 -0.69 20.80
CA TYR A 313 -10.59 -0.74 21.71
C TYR A 313 -11.58 -1.87 21.39
N ASN A 314 -11.42 -2.55 20.25
CA ASN A 314 -12.06 -3.84 19.98
C ASN A 314 -11.19 -5.03 20.45
N GLY A 315 -10.31 -4.83 21.43
CA GLY A 315 -9.33 -5.83 21.82
C GLY A 315 -9.01 -5.87 23.30
N LEU A 316 -8.76 -7.09 23.79
CA LEU A 316 -8.27 -7.39 25.13
C LEU A 316 -6.96 -8.17 25.04
N LEU A 317 -5.98 -7.78 25.85
CA LEU A 317 -4.77 -8.57 26.01
C LEU A 317 -4.98 -9.59 27.14
N LEU A 318 -5.14 -10.87 26.82
CA LEU A 318 -5.58 -11.91 27.78
C LEU A 318 -4.51 -12.98 28.00
N THR A 319 -4.58 -13.70 29.11
CA THR A 319 -3.81 -14.96 29.22
C THR A 319 -4.48 -16.03 28.34
N PRO A 320 -3.76 -17.06 27.87
CA PRO A 320 -4.32 -18.06 26.95
C PRO A 320 -5.61 -18.72 27.45
N ASN A 321 -5.68 -18.97 28.76
CA ASN A 321 -6.86 -19.54 29.39
C ASN A 321 -8.07 -18.58 29.39
N LEU A 322 -7.85 -17.28 29.64
CA LEU A 322 -8.92 -16.28 29.59
C LEU A 322 -9.37 -16.02 28.15
N ASP A 323 -8.43 -15.96 27.21
CA ASP A 323 -8.71 -15.81 25.78
C ASP A 323 -9.60 -16.95 25.28
N SER A 324 -9.21 -18.20 25.52
CA SER A 324 -9.99 -19.36 25.08
C SER A 324 -11.42 -19.37 25.65
N LEU A 325 -11.59 -19.00 26.93
CA LEU A 325 -12.92 -18.91 27.54
C LEU A 325 -13.75 -17.75 26.99
N PHE A 326 -13.11 -16.62 26.71
CA PHE A 326 -13.78 -15.43 26.20
C PHE A 326 -14.23 -15.61 24.76
N ASP A 327 -13.34 -16.02 23.86
CA ASP A 327 -13.61 -16.23 22.42
C ASP A 327 -14.67 -17.31 22.18
N ASN A 328 -14.73 -18.34 23.06
CA ASN A 328 -15.76 -19.37 23.00
C ASN A 328 -17.07 -18.99 23.71
N GLY A 329 -17.16 -17.79 24.30
CA GLY A 329 -18.36 -17.27 24.95
C GLY A 329 -18.65 -17.87 26.33
N TYR A 330 -17.69 -18.54 26.98
CA TYR A 330 -17.86 -19.05 28.35
C TYR A 330 -17.72 -17.95 29.40
N ILE A 331 -17.03 -16.86 29.09
CA ILE A 331 -16.96 -15.66 29.91
C ILE A 331 -17.21 -14.42 29.05
N SER A 332 -17.65 -13.34 29.67
CA SER A 332 -17.73 -11.99 29.08
C SER A 332 -17.51 -10.95 30.17
N PHE A 333 -17.65 -9.66 29.86
CA PHE A 333 -17.54 -8.59 30.85
C PHE A 333 -18.72 -7.61 30.76
N GLN A 334 -19.18 -7.14 31.91
CA GLN A 334 -20.16 -6.06 32.03
C GLN A 334 -19.54 -4.71 31.62
N GLY A 335 -20.37 -3.67 31.47
CA GLY A 335 -19.92 -2.32 31.11
C GLY A 335 -19.01 -1.67 32.17
N ASP A 336 -19.02 -2.15 33.41
CA ASP A 336 -18.09 -1.73 34.48
C ASP A 336 -16.82 -2.60 34.55
N GLY A 337 -16.68 -3.55 33.61
CA GLY A 337 -15.56 -4.48 33.51
C GLY A 337 -15.69 -5.74 34.37
N THR A 338 -16.75 -5.92 35.16
CA THR A 338 -16.95 -7.11 35.99
C THR A 338 -17.16 -8.35 35.12
N ILE A 339 -16.50 -9.47 35.45
CA ILE A 339 -16.62 -10.72 34.68
C ILE A 339 -18.05 -11.30 34.79
N ILE A 340 -18.53 -11.89 33.71
CA ILE A 340 -19.74 -12.70 33.66
C ILE A 340 -19.33 -14.10 33.22
N ILE A 341 -19.82 -15.12 33.90
CA ILE A 341 -19.51 -16.52 33.62
C ILE A 341 -20.77 -17.21 33.11
N SER A 342 -20.64 -17.94 32.01
CA SER A 342 -21.72 -18.73 31.42
C SER A 342 -22.18 -19.83 32.37
N LYS A 343 -23.49 -20.09 32.40
CA LYS A 343 -24.06 -21.23 33.15
C LYS A 343 -23.58 -22.59 32.64
N SER A 344 -23.07 -22.64 31.41
CA SER A 344 -22.48 -23.84 30.83
C SER A 344 -21.13 -24.21 31.47
N LEU A 345 -20.49 -23.29 32.21
CA LEU A 345 -19.23 -23.54 32.89
C LEU A 345 -19.48 -23.89 34.37
N SER A 346 -19.23 -25.15 34.75
CA SER A 346 -19.46 -25.61 36.12
C SER A 346 -18.54 -24.90 37.13
N TYR A 347 -18.95 -24.85 38.40
CA TYR A 347 -18.10 -24.32 39.48
C TYR A 347 -16.74 -25.02 39.57
N GLN A 348 -16.71 -26.35 39.38
CA GLN A 348 -15.46 -27.11 39.40
C GLN A 348 -14.57 -26.74 38.21
N SER A 349 -15.14 -26.56 37.02
CA SER A 349 -14.41 -26.08 35.85
C SER A 349 -13.85 -24.67 36.08
N CYS A 350 -14.63 -23.76 36.66
CA CYS A 350 -14.15 -22.42 37.01
C CYS A 350 -12.95 -22.50 37.97
N LYS A 351 -13.03 -23.35 39.00
CA LYS A 351 -11.93 -23.54 39.96
C LYS A 351 -10.67 -24.09 39.29
N LEU A 352 -10.81 -25.13 38.46
CA LEU A 352 -9.68 -25.76 37.75
C LEU A 352 -9.04 -24.81 36.71
N LEU A 353 -9.84 -23.96 36.08
CA LEU A 353 -9.39 -22.93 35.15
C LEU A 353 -9.04 -21.61 35.86
N ASN A 354 -9.02 -21.58 37.20
CA ASN A 354 -8.70 -20.40 38.00
C ASN A 354 -9.52 -19.14 37.62
N ILE A 355 -10.80 -19.31 37.33
CA ILE A 355 -11.75 -18.23 37.05
C ILE A 355 -12.61 -18.00 38.28
N THR A 356 -12.72 -16.74 38.70
CA THR A 356 -13.52 -16.35 39.87
C THR A 356 -14.42 -15.17 39.54
N LEU A 357 -15.57 -15.07 40.21
CA LEU A 357 -16.51 -13.96 40.04
C LEU A 357 -15.92 -12.59 40.45
N GLY A 358 -14.80 -12.57 41.18
CA GLY A 358 -14.10 -11.34 41.55
C GLY A 358 -13.20 -10.79 40.44
N MET A 359 -13.02 -11.50 39.34
CA MET A 359 -12.22 -11.02 38.22
C MET A 359 -12.91 -9.87 37.49
N ARG A 360 -12.13 -8.91 37.02
CA ARG A 360 -12.61 -7.78 36.23
C ARG A 360 -11.53 -7.26 35.30
N LEU A 361 -11.94 -6.53 34.26
CA LEU A 361 -11.03 -5.70 33.49
C LEU A 361 -10.43 -4.64 34.41
N ARG A 362 -9.09 -4.52 34.41
CA ARG A 362 -8.37 -3.51 35.21
C ARG A 362 -8.66 -2.08 34.73
N ARG A 363 -9.07 -1.93 33.48
CA ARG A 363 -9.49 -0.66 32.88
C ARG A 363 -10.64 -0.92 31.91
N VAL A 364 -11.60 0.00 31.89
CA VAL A 364 -12.64 0.05 30.87
C VAL A 364 -12.49 1.37 30.13
N TYR A 365 -12.48 1.32 28.81
CA TYR A 365 -12.48 2.51 27.96
C TYR A 365 -13.88 2.70 27.38
N PRO A 366 -14.37 3.94 27.25
CA PRO A 366 -15.68 4.21 26.64
C PRO A 366 -15.84 3.58 25.25
N GLN A 367 -14.77 3.53 24.46
CA GLN A 367 -14.74 2.96 23.12
C GLN A 367 -14.94 1.44 23.11
N ASN A 368 -14.55 0.71 24.16
CA ASN A 368 -14.75 -0.73 24.24
C ASN A 368 -16.20 -1.13 24.54
N LEU A 369 -17.03 -0.19 25.03
CA LEU A 369 -18.35 -0.53 25.59
C LEU A 369 -19.29 -1.15 24.56
N SER A 370 -19.33 -0.61 23.35
CA SER A 370 -20.17 -1.12 22.26
C SER A 370 -19.73 -2.52 21.80
N TYR A 371 -18.42 -2.79 21.78
CA TYR A 371 -17.91 -4.12 21.48
C TYR A 371 -18.24 -5.11 22.61
N LEU A 372 -18.08 -4.71 23.87
CA LEU A 372 -18.42 -5.56 25.02
C LEU A 372 -19.92 -5.88 25.05
N GLU A 373 -20.76 -4.92 24.66
CA GLU A 373 -22.19 -5.14 24.46
C GLU A 373 -22.45 -6.19 23.39
N TYR A 374 -21.88 -6.01 22.20
CA TYR A 374 -21.96 -7.00 21.13
C TYR A 374 -21.53 -8.40 21.58
N HIS A 375 -20.39 -8.51 22.28
CA HIS A 375 -19.91 -9.81 22.77
C HIS A 375 -20.90 -10.46 23.74
N ARG A 376 -21.53 -9.68 24.64
CA ARG A 376 -22.58 -10.19 25.55
C ARG A 376 -23.84 -10.66 24.82
N GLU A 377 -24.16 -10.07 23.68
CA GLU A 377 -25.39 -10.35 22.95
C GLU A 377 -25.23 -11.51 21.96
N GLU A 378 -24.12 -11.53 21.21
CA GLU A 378 -23.93 -12.38 20.03
C GLU A 378 -22.93 -13.54 20.24
N VAL A 379 -22.04 -13.44 21.23
CA VAL A 379 -20.97 -14.44 21.46
C VAL A 379 -21.16 -15.19 22.77
N PHE A 380 -21.52 -14.47 23.84
CA PHE A 380 -21.65 -15.02 25.17
C PHE A 380 -22.75 -16.08 25.26
N ARG A 381 -22.40 -17.24 25.81
CA ARG A 381 -23.32 -18.35 26.05
C ARG A 381 -24.10 -18.09 27.34
N LYS A 382 -25.37 -17.71 27.19
CA LYS A 382 -26.26 -17.36 28.32
C LYS A 382 -26.55 -18.52 29.28
#